data_AF-A0A6B1EL63-F1
#
_entry.id   AF-A0A6B1EL63-F1
#
_cell.length_a   1.000
_cell.length_b   1.000
_cell.length_c   1.000
_cell.angle_alpha   90.00
_cell.angle_beta   90.00
_cell.angle_gamma   90.00
#
_symmetry.space_group_name_H-M   'P 1'
#
loop_
_entity.id
_entity.type
_entity.pdbx_description
1 polymer ?
#
loop_
_entity_poly.entity_id
_entity_poly.type
_entity_poly.pdbx_seq_one_letter_code
_entity_poly.pdbx_strand_id
1 'polypeptide(L)'
;MSTSTSAILGLIFLGLANASVFLMFKLWGYPFDKETHKSEAPPALMLLHRLIGYAYAILYVFMMWHMVPRLWNYQVELPPRTVAHLMLGITIGVLILVKIAILRFFRHFEESMPYIGTCLLICTYLLIGLSVPFTFREAALRTQTGAFSDEGITRTRKLLENAGLPAEAPLDQLASKRKLREGQHVLQRKCVICHDLRTILVKPRTPTDWVRLVNRMAIKPMIGEPIHQEEEWTVSAYLIAITPDIQVSVREQRQEQMRSDEAKEAAQIATVAMEAEAATGIVIAYDEAEAKALFEDRCSQCHPITDVEDYPPRSEEETTELITRMIDIGLYLEEAEIELITRYINENYLVSE
;
A
#
# COMPACT_ATOMS: atom_id res chain seq x y z
N MET A 1 9.48 -7.35 -18.51
CA MET A 1 10.45 -6.49 -17.81
C MET A 1 10.26 -6.68 -16.31
N SER A 2 11.34 -6.88 -15.54
CA SER A 2 11.20 -7.10 -14.09
C SER A 2 10.70 -5.84 -13.37
N THR A 3 10.15 -6.00 -12.17
CA THR A 3 9.68 -4.89 -11.33
C THR A 3 10.84 -3.95 -10.98
N SER A 4 12.00 -4.49 -10.63
CA SER A 4 13.22 -3.73 -10.32
C SER A 4 13.74 -2.95 -11.53
N THR A 5 13.75 -3.57 -12.71
CA THR A 5 14.11 -2.87 -13.95
C THR A 5 13.17 -1.70 -14.23
N SER A 6 11.86 -1.90 -14.02
CA SER A 6 10.86 -0.86 -14.22
C SER A 6 11.07 0.32 -13.25
N ALA A 7 11.39 0.04 -11.99
CA ALA A 7 11.68 1.07 -10.98
C ALA A 7 12.95 1.88 -11.33
N ILE A 8 14.03 1.20 -11.74
CA ILE A 8 15.29 1.85 -12.13
C ILE A 8 15.07 2.77 -13.34
N LEU A 9 14.38 2.28 -14.38
CA LEU A 9 14.07 3.10 -15.55
C LEU A 9 13.18 4.30 -15.18
N GLY A 10 12.22 4.13 -14.27
CA GLY A 10 11.42 5.22 -13.74
C GLY A 10 12.26 6.29 -13.01
N LEU A 11 13.24 5.89 -12.20
CA LEU A 11 14.14 6.82 -11.52
C LEU A 11 15.05 7.57 -12.50
N ILE A 12 15.57 6.89 -13.52
CA ILE A 12 16.35 7.53 -14.59
C ILE A 12 15.47 8.53 -15.35
N PHE A 13 14.22 8.15 -15.64
CA PHE A 13 13.24 9.01 -16.31
C PHE A 13 12.94 10.28 -15.50
N LEU A 14 12.79 10.17 -14.18
CA LEU A 14 12.66 11.31 -13.28
C LEU A 14 13.91 12.19 -13.24
N GLY A 15 15.11 11.58 -13.23
CA GLY A 15 16.37 12.32 -13.29
C GLY A 15 16.51 13.14 -14.56
N LEU A 16 16.15 12.56 -15.72
CA LEU A 16 16.12 13.26 -17.00
C LEU A 16 15.10 14.40 -17.02
N ALA A 17 13.91 14.19 -16.45
CA ALA A 17 12.88 15.23 -16.33
C ALA A 17 13.39 16.44 -15.53
N ASN A 18 14.00 16.19 -14.36
CA ASN A 18 14.58 17.22 -13.51
C ASN A 18 15.69 17.98 -14.22
N ALA A 19 16.66 17.27 -14.81
CA ALA A 19 17.75 17.89 -15.55
C ALA A 19 17.25 18.73 -16.74
N SER A 20 16.24 18.23 -17.46
CA SER A 20 15.62 18.93 -18.59
C SER A 20 14.95 20.23 -18.15
N VAL A 21 14.09 20.19 -17.11
CA VAL A 21 13.36 21.38 -16.64
C VAL A 21 14.27 22.39 -15.96
N PHE A 22 15.23 21.94 -15.15
CA PHE A 22 16.23 22.83 -14.57
C PHE A 22 17.01 23.59 -15.65
N LEU A 23 17.49 22.87 -16.66
CA LEU A 23 18.21 23.48 -17.77
C LEU A 23 17.32 24.40 -18.60
N MET A 24 16.04 24.04 -18.81
CA MET A 24 15.06 24.89 -19.47
C MET A 24 14.88 26.23 -18.74
N PHE A 25 14.69 26.22 -17.42
CA PHE A 25 14.56 27.45 -16.63
C PHE A 25 15.83 28.30 -16.68
N LYS A 26 17.01 27.66 -16.63
CA LYS A 26 18.28 28.37 -16.82
C LYS A 26 18.38 29.01 -18.21
N LEU A 27 18.00 28.28 -19.26
CA LEU A 27 18.06 28.76 -20.65
C LEU A 27 17.06 29.90 -20.91
N TRP A 28 15.92 29.88 -20.24
CA TRP A 28 14.92 30.95 -20.29
C TRP A 28 15.36 32.26 -19.61
N GLY A 29 16.41 32.23 -18.79
CA GLY A 29 17.01 33.43 -18.22
C GLY A 29 17.86 34.24 -19.21
N TYR A 30 18.17 33.71 -20.39
CA TYR A 30 18.94 34.43 -21.42
C TYR A 30 18.02 35.26 -22.32
N PRO A 31 18.48 36.44 -22.79
CA PRO A 31 17.72 37.24 -23.74
C PRO A 31 17.33 36.44 -24.98
N PHE A 32 16.07 36.58 -25.40
CA PHE A 32 15.52 35.95 -26.59
C PHE A 32 15.05 37.02 -27.56
N ASP A 33 15.66 37.06 -28.74
CA ASP A 33 15.23 37.92 -29.84
C ASP A 33 14.03 37.27 -30.54
N LYS A 34 12.86 37.90 -30.39
CA LYS A 34 11.59 37.42 -30.96
C LYS A 34 11.51 37.59 -32.48
N GLU A 35 12.26 38.52 -33.07
CA GLU A 35 12.24 38.73 -34.53
C GLU A 35 13.10 37.70 -35.25
N THR A 36 14.27 37.39 -34.69
CA THR A 36 15.20 36.41 -35.29
C THR A 36 15.02 34.99 -34.76
N HIS A 37 14.18 34.79 -33.73
CA HIS A 37 13.99 33.54 -32.99
C HIS A 37 15.32 32.94 -32.50
N LYS A 38 16.22 33.79 -32.02
CA LYS A 38 17.53 33.39 -31.50
C LYS A 38 17.66 33.77 -30.04
N SER A 39 18.15 32.81 -29.26
CA SER A 39 18.57 33.04 -27.89
C SER A 39 20.07 33.32 -27.86
N GLU A 40 20.50 34.19 -26.94
CA GLU A 40 21.91 34.39 -26.60
C GLU A 40 22.48 33.24 -25.75
N ALA A 41 21.67 32.22 -25.43
CA ALA A 41 22.09 31.09 -24.64
C ALA A 41 23.26 30.32 -25.28
N PRO A 42 24.22 29.82 -24.47
CA PRO A 42 25.36 29.05 -24.97
C PRO A 42 24.91 27.83 -25.79
N PRO A 43 25.46 27.61 -27.00
CA PRO A 43 25.03 26.55 -27.89
C PRO A 43 25.24 25.15 -27.30
N ALA A 44 26.26 24.98 -26.45
CA ALA A 44 26.51 23.73 -25.72
C ALA A 44 25.37 23.39 -24.74
N LEU A 45 24.81 24.37 -24.04
CA LEU A 45 23.68 24.17 -23.12
C LEU A 45 22.38 23.88 -23.88
N MET A 46 22.18 24.55 -25.02
CA MET A 46 21.05 24.26 -25.92
C MET A 46 21.13 22.84 -26.49
N LEU A 47 22.33 22.39 -26.89
CA LEU A 47 22.55 21.03 -27.35
C LEU A 47 22.29 20.01 -26.24
N LEU A 48 22.83 20.26 -25.04
CA LEU A 48 22.61 19.40 -23.87
C LEU A 48 21.12 19.26 -23.55
N HIS A 49 20.36 20.36 -23.56
CA HIS A 49 18.91 20.33 -23.32
C HIS A 49 18.18 19.46 -24.36
N ARG A 50 18.55 19.58 -25.64
CA ARG A 50 17.97 18.76 -26.71
C ARG A 50 18.31 17.28 -26.54
N LEU A 51 19.55 16.95 -26.21
CA LEU A 51 19.99 15.57 -25.99
C LEU A 51 19.25 14.93 -24.80
N ILE A 52 19.12 15.65 -23.69
CA ILE A 52 18.34 15.20 -22.53
C ILE A 52 16.87 15.00 -22.91
N GLY A 53 16.28 15.94 -23.66
CA GLY A 53 14.90 15.84 -24.15
C GLY A 53 14.68 14.62 -25.06
N TYR A 54 15.61 14.31 -25.97
CA TYR A 54 15.54 13.11 -26.79
C TYR A 54 15.71 11.84 -25.96
N ALA A 55 16.66 11.81 -25.02
CA ALA A 55 16.83 10.68 -24.11
C ALA A 55 15.55 10.40 -23.31
N TYR A 56 14.91 11.46 -22.80
CA TYR A 56 13.62 11.36 -22.10
C TYR A 56 12.52 10.78 -23.00
N ALA A 57 12.36 11.29 -24.22
CA ALA A 57 11.33 10.81 -25.15
C ALA A 57 11.57 9.35 -25.61
N ILE A 58 12.83 9.00 -25.91
CA ILE A 58 13.21 7.62 -26.29
C ILE A 58 12.93 6.66 -25.13
N LEU A 59 13.32 7.03 -23.91
CA LEU A 59 13.07 6.23 -22.73
C LEU A 59 11.57 6.05 -22.47
N TYR A 60 10.77 7.11 -22.64
CA TYR A 60 9.31 7.03 -22.57
C TYR A 60 8.75 6.01 -23.57
N VAL A 61 9.12 6.11 -24.85
CA VAL A 61 8.65 5.18 -25.89
C VAL A 61 9.06 3.74 -25.57
N PHE A 62 10.30 3.53 -25.12
CA PHE A 62 10.78 2.21 -24.70
C PHE A 62 9.96 1.63 -23.54
N MET A 63 9.67 2.42 -22.52
CA MET A 63 8.84 1.97 -21.39
C MET A 63 7.40 1.66 -21.86
N MET A 64 6.81 2.52 -22.69
CA MET A 64 5.46 2.32 -23.23
C MET A 64 5.37 1.06 -24.09
N TRP A 65 6.39 0.77 -24.91
CA TRP A 65 6.46 -0.46 -25.70
C TRP A 65 6.32 -1.73 -24.85
N HIS A 66 6.88 -1.73 -23.64
CA HIS A 66 6.82 -2.88 -22.72
C HIS A 66 5.63 -2.84 -21.74
N MET A 67 5.01 -1.69 -21.54
CA MET A 67 3.91 -1.52 -20.57
C MET A 67 2.54 -1.58 -21.21
N VAL A 68 2.35 -0.99 -22.40
CA VAL A 68 1.05 -0.96 -23.09
C VAL A 68 0.51 -2.35 -23.42
N PRO A 69 1.31 -3.32 -23.91
CA PRO A 69 0.79 -4.66 -24.19
C PRO A 69 0.25 -5.38 -22.95
N ARG A 70 0.66 -4.98 -21.74
CA ARG A 70 0.13 -5.57 -20.50
C ARG A 70 -1.35 -5.26 -20.31
N LEU A 71 -1.85 -4.15 -20.85
CA LEU A 71 -3.25 -3.76 -20.75
C LEU A 71 -4.19 -4.79 -21.39
N TRP A 72 -3.73 -5.49 -22.43
CA TRP A 72 -4.51 -6.56 -23.08
C TRP A 72 -4.63 -7.82 -22.21
N ASN A 73 -3.78 -7.98 -21.21
CA ASN A 73 -3.83 -9.12 -20.29
C ASN A 73 -4.72 -8.85 -19.07
N TYR A 74 -5.19 -7.61 -18.87
CA TYR A 74 -6.13 -7.29 -17.81
C TYR A 74 -7.55 -7.58 -18.28
N GLN A 75 -8.19 -8.56 -17.65
CA GLN A 75 -9.57 -8.98 -17.94
C GLN A 75 -10.57 -8.57 -16.85
N VAL A 76 -10.11 -7.81 -15.85
CA VAL A 76 -10.89 -7.31 -14.71
C VAL A 76 -10.69 -5.79 -14.56
N GLU A 77 -11.60 -5.17 -13.82
CA GLU A 77 -11.52 -3.74 -13.48
C GLU A 77 -10.16 -3.39 -12.86
N LEU A 78 -9.52 -2.36 -13.40
CA LEU A 78 -8.18 -1.95 -12.96
C LEU A 78 -8.26 -1.32 -11.57
N PRO A 79 -7.35 -1.65 -10.64
CA PRO A 79 -7.25 -0.95 -9.36
C PRO A 79 -7.11 0.57 -9.59
N PRO A 80 -7.71 1.43 -8.74
CA PRO A 80 -7.66 2.89 -8.92
C PRO A 80 -6.25 3.45 -9.11
N ARG A 81 -5.26 2.86 -8.43
CA ARG A 81 -3.84 3.20 -8.61
C ARG A 81 -3.34 2.94 -10.03
N THR A 82 -3.67 1.77 -10.59
CA THR A 82 -3.27 1.39 -11.94
C THR A 82 -3.92 2.31 -12.97
N VAL A 83 -5.19 2.67 -12.74
CA VAL A 83 -5.89 3.67 -13.56
C VAL A 83 -5.18 5.02 -13.51
N ALA A 84 -4.86 5.53 -12.31
CA ALA A 84 -4.15 6.79 -12.16
C ALA A 84 -2.76 6.76 -12.83
N HIS A 85 -2.00 5.68 -12.65
CA HIS A 85 -0.70 5.50 -13.30
C HIS A 85 -0.83 5.48 -14.84
N LEU A 86 -1.84 4.77 -15.37
CA LEU A 86 -2.13 4.73 -16.80
C LEU A 86 -2.50 6.12 -17.35
N MET A 87 -3.40 6.85 -16.67
CA MET A 87 -3.82 8.18 -17.07
C MET A 87 -2.64 9.17 -17.11
N LEU A 88 -1.75 9.12 -16.11
CA LEU A 88 -0.53 9.94 -16.08
C LEU A 88 0.43 9.55 -17.22
N GLY A 89 0.63 8.25 -17.44
CA GLY A 89 1.49 7.74 -18.51
C GLY A 89 1.01 8.17 -19.90
N ILE A 90 -0.30 8.11 -20.16
CA ILE A 90 -0.91 8.57 -21.42
C ILE A 90 -0.80 10.10 -21.53
N THR A 91 -1.09 10.83 -20.46
CA THR A 91 -0.97 12.30 -20.42
C THR A 91 0.43 12.76 -20.79
N ILE A 92 1.48 12.11 -20.26
CA ILE A 92 2.87 12.40 -20.64
C ILE A 92 3.09 12.23 -22.14
N GLY A 93 2.56 11.15 -22.74
CA GLY A 93 2.66 10.89 -24.18
C GLY A 93 2.00 11.99 -25.02
N VAL A 94 0.78 12.39 -24.64
CA VAL A 94 0.07 13.49 -25.28
C VAL A 94 0.87 14.80 -25.19
N LEU A 95 1.40 15.13 -24.01
CA LEU A 95 2.20 16.34 -23.80
C LEU A 95 3.50 16.33 -24.63
N ILE A 96 4.16 15.18 -24.78
CA ILE A 96 5.34 15.02 -25.65
C ILE A 96 4.95 15.28 -27.12
N LEU A 97 3.85 14.70 -27.60
CA LEU A 97 3.37 14.90 -28.97
C LEU A 97 3.00 16.37 -29.23
N VAL A 98 2.29 17.01 -28.29
CA VAL A 98 1.97 18.44 -28.37
C VAL A 98 3.23 19.28 -28.40
N LYS A 99 4.23 18.99 -27.57
CA LYS A 99 5.52 19.69 -27.57
C LYS A 99 6.22 19.58 -28.93
N ILE A 100 6.24 18.40 -29.52
CA ILE A 100 6.83 18.16 -30.86
C ILE A 100 6.03 18.93 -31.93
N ALA A 101 4.70 18.91 -31.86
CA ALA A 101 3.85 19.62 -32.81
C ALA A 101 4.05 21.14 -32.75
N ILE A 102 4.19 21.73 -31.56
CA ILE A 102 4.48 23.16 -31.41
C ILE A 102 5.85 23.51 -32.01
N LEU A 103 6.89 22.71 -31.73
CA LEU A 103 8.22 22.96 -32.29
C LEU A 103 8.28 22.83 -33.81
N ARG A 104 7.49 21.92 -34.39
CA ARG A 104 7.57 21.58 -35.82
C ARG A 104 6.62 22.38 -36.70
N PHE A 105 5.40 22.62 -36.22
CA PHE A 105 4.29 23.17 -37.01
C PHE A 105 3.72 24.46 -36.44
N PHE A 106 3.63 24.58 -35.11
CA PHE A 106 2.94 25.71 -34.45
C PHE A 106 3.88 26.59 -33.62
N ARG A 107 4.98 27.06 -34.22
CA ARG A 107 6.04 27.81 -33.50
C ARG A 107 5.54 29.08 -32.81
N HIS A 108 4.40 29.62 -33.21
CA HIS A 108 3.80 30.77 -32.53
C HIS A 108 3.32 30.48 -31.09
N PHE A 109 3.23 29.21 -30.68
CA PHE A 109 2.96 28.81 -29.29
C PHE A 109 4.23 28.51 -28.47
N GLU A 110 5.41 28.93 -28.94
CA GLU A 110 6.69 28.67 -28.26
C GLU A 110 6.74 29.23 -26.82
N GLU A 111 6.00 30.31 -26.53
CA GLU A 111 5.90 30.88 -25.18
C GLU A 111 5.26 29.90 -24.16
N SER A 112 4.46 28.94 -24.63
CA SER A 112 3.86 27.92 -23.76
C SER A 112 4.82 26.80 -23.33
N MET A 113 6.06 26.77 -23.86
CA MET A 113 6.99 25.65 -23.70
C MET A 113 7.31 25.28 -22.24
N PRO A 114 7.53 26.22 -21.31
CA PRO A 114 7.84 25.86 -19.93
C PRO A 114 6.66 25.36 -19.16
N TYR A 115 5.45 25.79 -19.48
CA TYR A 115 4.25 25.22 -18.88
C TYR A 115 4.14 23.74 -19.25
N ILE A 116 4.38 23.39 -20.51
CA ILE A 116 4.41 21.99 -20.97
C ILE A 116 5.56 21.22 -20.31
N GLY A 117 6.77 21.81 -20.26
CA GLY A 117 7.93 21.19 -19.62
C GLY A 117 7.74 20.93 -18.12
N THR A 118 7.15 21.89 -17.41
CA THR A 118 6.83 21.77 -15.98
C THR A 118 5.71 20.77 -15.74
N CYS A 119 4.67 20.77 -16.59
CA CYS A 119 3.59 19.79 -16.52
C CYS A 119 4.12 18.36 -16.72
N LEU A 120 5.02 18.13 -17.68
CA LEU A 120 5.70 16.85 -17.87
C LEU A 120 6.45 16.41 -16.61
N LEU A 121 7.15 17.33 -15.93
CA LEU A 121 7.85 17.05 -14.68
C LEU A 121 6.88 16.66 -13.57
N ILE A 122 5.80 17.41 -13.37
CA ILE A 122 4.76 17.12 -12.37
C ILE A 122 4.15 15.74 -12.62
N CYS A 123 3.73 15.45 -13.86
CA CYS A 123 3.20 14.13 -14.21
C CYS A 123 4.22 13.03 -13.94
N THR A 124 5.51 13.26 -14.21
CA THR A 124 6.57 12.29 -13.94
C THR A 124 6.74 12.05 -12.43
N TYR A 125 6.75 13.09 -11.61
CA TYR A 125 6.78 12.95 -10.14
C TYR A 125 5.59 12.15 -9.62
N LEU A 126 4.38 12.46 -10.07
CA LEU A 126 3.17 11.75 -9.67
C LEU A 126 3.22 10.28 -10.10
N LEU A 127 3.64 10.01 -11.35
CA LEU A 127 3.77 8.65 -11.89
C LEU A 127 4.77 7.80 -11.07
N ILE A 128 5.89 8.41 -10.70
CA ILE A 128 6.93 7.77 -9.88
C ILE A 128 6.47 7.57 -8.44
N GLY A 129 5.78 8.55 -7.85
CA GLY A 129 5.18 8.44 -6.52
C GLY A 129 4.18 7.29 -6.41
N LEU A 130 3.43 7.00 -7.48
CA LEU A 130 2.49 5.87 -7.51
C LEU A 130 3.16 4.50 -7.72
N SER A 131 4.41 4.44 -8.18
CA SER A 131 5.06 3.19 -8.58
C SER A 131 6.21 2.79 -7.67
N VAL A 132 7.17 3.68 -7.45
CA VAL A 132 8.43 3.36 -6.77
C VAL A 132 8.26 2.98 -5.29
N PRO A 133 7.51 3.71 -4.44
CA PRO A 133 7.37 3.37 -3.03
C PRO A 133 6.88 1.93 -2.78
N PHE A 134 6.01 1.41 -3.65
CA PHE A 134 5.50 0.04 -3.53
C PHE A 134 6.55 -1.00 -3.84
N THR A 135 7.40 -0.76 -4.85
CA THR A 135 8.51 -1.66 -5.16
C THR A 135 9.53 -1.71 -4.01
N PHE A 136 9.78 -0.58 -3.35
CA PHE A 136 10.64 -0.52 -2.18
C PHE A 136 9.99 -1.18 -0.96
N ARG A 137 8.70 -0.93 -0.71
CA ARG A 137 7.95 -1.58 0.37
C ARG A 137 7.93 -3.09 0.18
N GLU A 138 7.70 -3.56 -1.05
CA GLU A 138 7.77 -4.99 -1.37
C GLU A 138 9.18 -5.56 -1.12
N ALA A 139 10.23 -4.85 -1.54
CA ALA A 139 11.61 -5.26 -1.28
C ALA A 139 11.94 -5.29 0.23
N ALA A 140 11.45 -4.32 1.00
CA ALA A 140 11.62 -4.26 2.45
C ALA A 140 10.88 -5.40 3.16
N LEU A 141 9.60 -5.63 2.82
CA LEU A 141 8.81 -6.73 3.37
C LEU A 141 9.44 -8.10 3.06
N ARG A 142 10.03 -8.27 1.87
CA ARG A 142 10.77 -9.50 1.53
C ARG A 142 11.97 -9.75 2.44
N THR A 143 12.63 -8.70 2.91
CA THR A 143 13.75 -8.81 3.86
C THR A 143 13.25 -9.16 5.25
N GLN A 144 12.02 -8.76 5.60
CA GLN A 144 11.39 -9.04 6.89
C GLN A 144 10.76 -10.43 6.96
N THR A 145 10.32 -11.02 5.84
CA THR A 145 9.78 -12.39 5.84
C THR A 145 10.87 -13.42 6.15
N GLY A 146 10.67 -14.21 7.21
CA GLY A 146 11.61 -15.24 7.63
C GLY A 146 11.77 -16.36 6.60
N ALA A 147 10.86 -16.48 5.64
CA ALA A 147 10.88 -17.48 4.58
C ALA A 147 12.16 -17.47 3.72
N PHE A 148 12.82 -16.32 3.53
CA PHE A 148 14.03 -16.21 2.70
C PHE A 148 15.35 -16.25 3.51
N SER A 149 15.27 -16.38 4.84
CA SER A 149 16.45 -16.57 5.68
C SER A 149 17.00 -18.00 5.55
N ASP A 150 18.25 -18.21 5.93
CA ASP A 150 18.88 -19.54 5.85
C ASP A 150 18.18 -20.54 6.80
N GLU A 151 17.67 -20.06 7.93
CA GLU A 151 16.81 -20.81 8.84
C GLU A 151 15.47 -21.16 8.19
N GLY A 152 14.80 -20.19 7.56
CA GLY A 152 13.53 -20.39 6.86
C GLY A 152 13.62 -21.43 5.74
N ILE A 153 14.72 -21.42 4.98
CA ILE A 153 15.01 -22.41 3.93
C ILE A 153 15.20 -23.80 4.54
N THR A 154 16.00 -23.91 5.60
CA THR A 154 16.27 -25.19 6.26
C THR A 154 15.00 -25.79 6.85
N ARG A 155 14.16 -24.95 7.48
CA ARG A 155 12.84 -25.34 7.97
C ARG A 155 11.93 -25.79 6.83
N THR A 156 11.85 -25.01 5.76
CA THR A 156 11.01 -25.32 4.59
C THR A 156 11.39 -26.66 3.98
N ARG A 157 12.70 -26.94 3.83
CA ARG A 157 13.20 -28.24 3.35
C ARG A 157 12.62 -29.40 4.18
N LYS A 158 12.72 -29.34 5.51
CA LYS A 158 12.18 -30.37 6.41
C LYS A 158 10.66 -30.52 6.30
N LEU A 159 9.94 -29.40 6.13
CA LEU A 159 8.48 -29.43 5.98
C LEU A 159 8.04 -30.03 4.63
N LEU A 160 8.83 -29.84 3.58
CA LEU A 160 8.55 -30.38 2.24
C LEU A 160 8.60 -31.91 2.19
N GLU A 161 9.47 -32.54 2.99
CA GLU A 161 9.55 -34.00 3.12
C GLU A 161 8.20 -34.61 3.53
N ASN A 162 7.40 -33.87 4.30
CA ASN A 162 6.10 -34.29 4.81
C ASN A 162 4.93 -33.58 4.12
N ALA A 163 5.18 -32.80 3.07
CA ALA A 163 4.15 -32.01 2.39
C ALA A 163 3.25 -32.83 1.45
N GLY A 164 3.56 -34.11 1.23
CA GLY A 164 2.79 -34.95 0.31
C GLY A 164 2.98 -34.55 -1.17
N LEU A 165 4.14 -33.97 -1.49
CA LEU A 165 4.58 -33.80 -2.88
C LEU A 165 4.93 -35.17 -3.48
N PRO A 166 4.82 -35.32 -4.82
CA PRO A 166 5.14 -36.58 -5.47
C PRO A 166 6.66 -36.85 -5.43
N ALA A 167 7.06 -38.11 -5.60
CA ALA A 167 8.44 -38.55 -5.38
C ALA A 167 9.45 -37.90 -6.35
N GLU A 168 8.98 -37.48 -7.53
CA GLU A 168 9.76 -36.78 -8.54
C GLU A 168 10.02 -35.29 -8.22
N ALA A 169 9.35 -34.72 -7.21
CA ALA A 169 9.50 -33.31 -6.88
C ALA A 169 10.90 -33.01 -6.30
N PRO A 170 11.67 -32.05 -6.87
CA PRO A 170 13.03 -31.78 -6.42
C PRO A 170 13.04 -30.93 -5.14
N LEU A 171 12.80 -31.55 -3.97
CA LEU A 171 12.58 -30.88 -2.69
C LEU A 171 13.70 -29.87 -2.32
N ASP A 172 14.96 -30.23 -2.55
CA ASP A 172 16.10 -29.35 -2.29
C ASP A 172 16.10 -28.10 -3.16
N GLN A 173 15.66 -28.24 -4.42
CA GLN A 173 15.53 -27.09 -5.30
C GLN A 173 14.35 -26.23 -4.89
N LEU A 174 13.22 -26.83 -4.53
CA LEU A 174 11.99 -26.13 -4.11
C LEU A 174 12.22 -25.27 -2.85
N ALA A 175 13.03 -25.73 -1.90
CA ALA A 175 13.39 -24.96 -0.70
C ALA A 175 14.40 -23.82 -0.96
N SER A 176 14.97 -23.70 -2.17
CA SER A 176 15.99 -22.68 -2.46
C SER A 176 15.41 -21.27 -2.54
N LYS A 177 16.21 -20.23 -2.21
CA LYS A 177 15.82 -18.81 -2.34
C LYS A 177 15.25 -18.50 -3.74
N ARG A 178 15.85 -19.09 -4.78
CA ARG A 178 15.42 -18.90 -6.17
C ARG A 178 14.01 -19.46 -6.40
N LYS A 179 13.76 -20.72 -6.02
CA LYS A 179 12.44 -21.34 -6.21
C LYS A 179 11.37 -20.73 -5.32
N LEU A 180 11.68 -20.35 -4.08
CA LEU A 180 10.72 -19.64 -3.24
C LEU A 180 10.30 -18.28 -3.85
N ARG A 181 11.22 -17.56 -4.50
CA ARG A 181 10.88 -16.33 -5.26
C ARG A 181 10.01 -16.63 -6.48
N GLU A 182 10.31 -17.71 -7.19
CA GLU A 182 9.49 -18.17 -8.30
C GLU A 182 8.08 -18.52 -7.84
N GLY A 183 7.93 -19.16 -6.67
CA GLY A 183 6.65 -19.49 -6.05
C GLY A 183 5.86 -18.25 -5.63
N GLN A 184 6.52 -17.25 -5.03
CA GLN A 184 5.92 -15.94 -4.78
C GLN A 184 5.38 -15.31 -6.07
N HIS A 185 6.13 -15.42 -7.17
CA HIS A 185 5.75 -14.86 -8.45
C HIS A 185 4.58 -15.62 -9.10
N VAL A 186 4.48 -16.94 -8.90
CA VAL A 186 3.29 -17.73 -9.29
C VAL A 186 2.07 -17.26 -8.48
N LEU A 187 2.21 -17.12 -7.16
CA LEU A 187 1.14 -16.62 -6.28
C LEU A 187 0.62 -15.25 -6.75
N GLN A 188 1.53 -14.29 -6.95
CA GLN A 188 1.22 -12.90 -7.33
C GLN A 188 0.72 -12.73 -8.78
N ARG A 189 0.90 -13.72 -9.65
CA ARG A 189 0.46 -13.61 -11.07
C ARG A 189 -0.71 -14.49 -11.42
N LYS A 190 -0.77 -15.71 -10.87
CA LYS A 190 -1.77 -16.73 -11.26
C LYS A 190 -2.86 -16.86 -10.20
N CYS A 191 -2.52 -16.91 -8.92
CA CYS A 191 -3.53 -17.09 -7.87
C CYS A 191 -4.38 -15.84 -7.64
N VAL A 192 -3.78 -14.65 -7.78
CA VAL A 192 -4.51 -13.39 -7.55
C VAL A 192 -5.45 -12.97 -8.69
N ILE A 193 -5.49 -13.74 -9.78
CA ILE A 193 -6.44 -13.50 -10.88
C ILE A 193 -7.88 -13.63 -10.39
N CYS A 194 -8.13 -14.59 -9.49
CA CYS A 194 -9.47 -14.88 -8.96
C CYS A 194 -9.60 -14.67 -7.44
N HIS A 195 -8.49 -14.47 -6.74
CA HIS A 195 -8.47 -14.30 -5.28
C HIS A 195 -7.72 -13.04 -4.89
N ASP A 196 -8.09 -12.40 -3.80
CA ASP A 196 -7.21 -11.42 -3.17
C ASP A 196 -6.19 -12.13 -2.25
N LEU A 197 -5.03 -11.48 -2.00
CA LEU A 197 -3.99 -12.05 -1.14
C LEU A 197 -4.45 -12.24 0.31
N ARG A 198 -5.35 -11.38 0.82
CA ARG A 198 -5.86 -11.48 2.20
C ARG A 198 -6.64 -12.80 2.36
N THR A 199 -7.50 -13.13 1.40
CA THR A 199 -8.27 -14.36 1.36
C THR A 199 -7.39 -15.60 1.25
N ILE A 200 -6.29 -15.54 0.49
CA ILE A 200 -5.35 -16.67 0.40
C ILE A 200 -4.64 -16.86 1.75
N LEU A 201 -4.19 -15.78 2.38
CA LEU A 201 -3.32 -15.81 3.55
C LEU A 201 -4.08 -15.80 4.89
N VAL A 202 -5.41 -15.69 4.90
CA VAL A 202 -6.21 -15.57 6.14
C VAL A 202 -6.09 -16.80 7.06
N LYS A 203 -5.93 -17.99 6.48
CA LYS A 203 -5.93 -19.25 7.25
C LYS A 203 -4.59 -19.94 7.08
N PRO A 204 -3.76 -20.05 8.14
CA PRO A 204 -2.56 -20.87 8.09
C PRO A 204 -2.96 -22.33 7.89
N ARG A 205 -2.16 -23.07 7.10
CA ARG A 205 -2.43 -24.46 6.74
C ARG A 205 -1.23 -25.33 6.98
N THR A 206 -1.47 -26.62 7.13
CA THR A 206 -0.39 -27.62 7.15
C THR A 206 0.27 -27.71 5.77
N PRO A 207 1.52 -28.21 5.68
CA PRO A 207 2.18 -28.40 4.39
C PRO A 207 1.37 -29.23 3.39
N THR A 208 0.77 -30.33 3.85
CA THR A 208 -0.08 -31.21 3.02
C THR A 208 -1.34 -30.50 2.54
N ASP A 209 -1.95 -29.66 3.38
CA ASP A 209 -3.14 -28.91 3.00
C ASP A 209 -2.84 -27.81 1.97
N TRP A 210 -1.65 -27.21 2.02
CA TRP A 210 -1.21 -26.27 0.98
C TRP A 210 -1.07 -26.95 -0.38
N VAL A 211 -0.34 -28.08 -0.43
CA VAL A 211 -0.18 -28.86 -1.67
C VAL A 211 -1.55 -29.27 -2.22
N ARG A 212 -2.42 -29.83 -1.38
CA ARG A 212 -3.77 -30.23 -1.80
C ARG A 212 -4.59 -29.04 -2.30
N LEU A 213 -4.50 -27.89 -1.65
CA LEU A 213 -5.22 -26.69 -2.08
C LEU A 213 -4.74 -26.22 -3.45
N VAL A 214 -3.43 -26.12 -3.65
CA VAL A 214 -2.83 -25.67 -4.91
C VAL A 214 -3.19 -26.62 -6.05
N ASN A 215 -3.09 -27.93 -5.85
CA ASN A 215 -3.49 -28.92 -6.86
C ASN A 215 -4.96 -28.75 -7.27
N ARG A 216 -5.85 -28.48 -6.31
CA ARG A 216 -7.27 -28.19 -6.61
C ARG A 216 -7.48 -26.89 -7.37
N MET A 217 -6.59 -25.90 -7.20
CA MET A 217 -6.67 -24.66 -7.96
C MET A 217 -6.11 -24.85 -9.38
N ALA A 218 -5.06 -25.66 -9.55
CA ALA A 218 -4.47 -25.95 -10.85
C ALA A 218 -5.43 -26.66 -11.82
N ILE A 219 -6.32 -27.53 -11.30
CA ILE A 219 -7.35 -28.20 -12.12
C ILE A 219 -8.56 -27.33 -12.46
N LYS A 220 -8.72 -26.16 -11.81
CA LYS A 220 -9.88 -25.29 -12.08
C LYS A 220 -9.69 -24.57 -13.42
N PRO A 221 -10.79 -24.35 -14.17
CA PRO A 221 -10.74 -23.48 -15.34
C PRO A 221 -10.25 -22.10 -14.91
N MET A 222 -9.18 -21.63 -15.53
CA MET A 222 -8.63 -20.29 -15.29
C MET A 222 -8.63 -19.49 -16.58
N ILE A 223 -8.86 -18.19 -16.45
CA ILE A 223 -8.77 -17.29 -17.57
C ILE A 223 -7.29 -16.90 -17.71
N GLY A 224 -6.61 -17.43 -18.73
CA GLY A 224 -5.18 -17.21 -18.97
C GLY A 224 -4.37 -18.51 -19.06
N GLU A 225 -3.07 -18.41 -18.75
CA GLU A 225 -2.13 -19.53 -18.82
C GLU A 225 -2.32 -20.50 -17.63
N PRO A 226 -2.47 -21.81 -17.87
CA PRO A 226 -2.65 -22.80 -16.80
C PRO A 226 -1.51 -22.78 -15.78
N ILE A 227 -1.79 -23.20 -14.54
CA ILE A 227 -0.74 -23.48 -13.56
C ILE A 227 -0.12 -24.82 -13.96
N HIS A 228 1.15 -24.82 -14.35
CA HIS A 228 1.87 -26.04 -14.68
C HIS A 228 2.35 -26.77 -13.42
N GLN A 229 2.58 -28.07 -13.54
CA GLN A 229 2.96 -28.93 -12.40
C GLN A 229 4.17 -28.40 -11.61
N GLU A 230 5.21 -27.91 -12.28
CA GLU A 230 6.36 -27.31 -11.61
C GLU A 230 5.99 -26.04 -10.82
N GLU A 231 5.06 -25.23 -11.34
CA GLU A 231 4.54 -24.04 -10.67
C GLU A 231 3.69 -24.41 -9.46
N GLU A 232 2.92 -25.51 -9.52
CA GLU A 232 2.16 -26.05 -8.38
C GLU A 232 3.09 -26.37 -7.20
N TRP A 233 4.19 -27.08 -7.46
CA TRP A 233 5.15 -27.43 -6.43
C TRP A 233 5.86 -26.19 -5.88
N THR A 234 6.23 -25.28 -6.77
CA THR A 234 6.98 -24.08 -6.42
C THR A 234 6.13 -23.11 -5.57
N VAL A 235 4.85 -22.89 -5.95
CA VAL A 235 3.94 -22.04 -5.15
C VAL A 235 3.57 -22.70 -3.83
N SER A 236 3.40 -24.03 -3.80
CA SER A 236 3.17 -24.77 -2.56
C SER A 236 4.34 -24.62 -1.59
N ALA A 237 5.57 -24.76 -2.08
CA ALA A 237 6.77 -24.57 -1.26
C ALA A 237 6.86 -23.14 -0.69
N TYR A 238 6.52 -22.13 -1.48
CA TYR A 238 6.47 -20.75 -0.99
C TYR A 238 5.41 -20.54 0.10
N LEU A 239 4.19 -21.03 -0.09
CA LEU A 239 3.11 -20.93 0.91
C LEU A 239 3.46 -21.63 2.22
N ILE A 240 4.13 -22.79 2.13
CA ILE A 240 4.70 -23.49 3.29
C ILE A 240 5.74 -22.62 4.00
N ALA A 241 6.66 -22.01 3.24
CA ALA A 241 7.76 -21.22 3.79
C ALA A 241 7.27 -20.00 4.60
N ILE A 242 6.21 -19.33 4.15
CA ILE A 242 5.62 -18.14 4.80
C ILE A 242 4.58 -18.47 5.87
N THR A 243 4.19 -19.74 6.05
CA THR A 243 3.14 -20.12 7.00
C THR A 243 3.39 -19.67 8.45
N PRO A 244 4.63 -19.70 8.98
CA PRO A 244 4.89 -19.18 10.32
C PRO A 244 4.62 -17.68 10.45
N ASP A 245 4.96 -16.89 9.43
CA ASP A 245 4.69 -15.45 9.41
C ASP A 245 3.17 -15.20 9.44
N ILE A 246 2.38 -16.02 8.72
CA ILE A 246 0.91 -16.00 8.75
C ILE A 246 0.38 -16.37 10.15
N GLN A 247 0.98 -17.37 10.81
CA GLN A 247 0.55 -17.79 12.15
C GLN A 247 0.79 -16.71 13.19
N VAL A 248 1.92 -16.00 13.11
CA VAL A 248 2.22 -14.86 13.98
C VAL A 248 1.18 -13.77 13.76
N SER A 249 0.93 -13.35 12.51
CA SER A 249 -0.06 -12.30 12.24
C SER A 249 -1.47 -12.68 12.70
N VAL A 250 -1.88 -13.95 12.54
CA VAL A 250 -3.20 -14.42 13.01
C VAL A 250 -3.26 -14.47 14.53
N ARG A 251 -2.16 -14.80 15.22
CA ARG A 251 -2.11 -14.78 16.69
C ARG A 251 -2.22 -13.34 17.21
N GLU A 252 -1.43 -12.42 16.65
CA GLU A 252 -1.48 -10.99 16.99
C GLU A 252 -2.89 -10.44 16.76
N GLN A 253 -3.50 -10.72 15.61
CA GLN A 253 -4.86 -10.28 15.32
C GLN A 253 -5.89 -10.85 16.31
N ARG A 254 -5.73 -12.11 16.75
CA ARG A 254 -6.61 -12.70 17.77
C ARG A 254 -6.41 -12.07 19.14
N GLN A 255 -5.16 -11.79 19.53
CA GLN A 255 -4.86 -11.09 20.77
C GLN A 255 -5.47 -9.69 20.76
N GLU A 256 -5.37 -9.01 19.62
CA GLU A 256 -6.01 -7.72 19.42
C GLU A 256 -7.53 -7.80 19.54
N GLN A 257 -8.15 -8.77 18.88
CA GLN A 257 -9.59 -8.97 18.97
C GLN A 257 -10.04 -9.30 20.40
N MET A 258 -9.36 -10.21 21.10
CA MET A 258 -9.68 -10.54 22.48
C MET A 258 -9.57 -9.31 23.38
N ARG A 259 -8.52 -8.51 23.22
CA ARG A 259 -8.33 -7.28 23.99
C ARG A 259 -9.40 -6.22 23.68
N SER A 260 -9.80 -6.10 22.41
CA SER A 260 -10.91 -5.26 22.00
C SER A 260 -12.23 -5.73 22.62
N ASP A 261 -12.50 -7.04 22.61
CA ASP A 261 -13.70 -7.62 23.19
C ASP A 261 -13.72 -7.45 24.73
N GLU A 262 -12.58 -7.67 25.41
CA GLU A 262 -12.39 -7.41 26.86
C GLU A 262 -12.63 -5.94 27.20
N ALA A 263 -12.11 -5.01 26.40
CA ALA A 263 -12.33 -3.58 26.59
C ALA A 263 -13.82 -3.20 26.42
N LYS A 264 -14.53 -3.81 25.46
CA LYS A 264 -15.97 -3.58 25.30
C LYS A 264 -16.78 -4.14 26.46
N GLU A 265 -16.42 -5.32 26.94
CA GLU A 265 -17.04 -5.92 28.13
C GLU A 265 -16.83 -5.02 29.35
N ALA A 266 -15.61 -4.50 29.54
CA ALA A 266 -15.30 -3.52 30.58
C ALA A 266 -16.16 -2.24 30.46
N ALA A 267 -16.36 -1.73 29.24
CA ALA A 267 -17.24 -0.57 29.01
C ALA A 267 -18.68 -0.84 29.43
N GLN A 268 -19.20 -2.04 29.15
CA GLN A 268 -20.54 -2.44 29.57
C GLN A 268 -20.64 -2.64 31.09
N ILE A 269 -19.62 -3.23 31.72
CA ILE A 269 -19.54 -3.42 33.17
C ILE A 269 -19.51 -2.06 33.88
N ALA A 270 -18.74 -1.10 33.38
CA ALA A 270 -18.65 0.25 33.93
C ALA A 270 -20.04 0.91 34.00
N THR A 271 -20.82 0.82 32.92
CA THR A 271 -22.19 1.37 32.89
C THR A 271 -23.10 0.70 33.92
N VAL A 272 -23.10 -0.62 34.00
CA VAL A 272 -23.93 -1.36 34.98
C VAL A 272 -23.51 -1.02 36.42
N ALA A 273 -22.21 -0.83 36.68
CA ALA A 273 -21.72 -0.39 37.97
C ALA A 273 -22.22 1.03 38.32
N MET A 274 -22.16 1.96 37.37
CA MET A 274 -22.66 3.32 37.53
C MET A 274 -24.19 3.37 37.77
N GLU A 275 -24.97 2.57 37.05
CA GLU A 275 -26.41 2.43 37.29
C GLU A 275 -26.72 1.91 38.71
N ALA A 276 -25.93 0.94 39.19
CA ALA A 276 -26.07 0.39 40.54
C ALA A 276 -25.67 1.40 41.63
N GLU A 277 -24.61 2.19 41.41
CA GLU A 277 -24.20 3.30 42.26
C GLU A 277 -25.33 4.35 42.36
N ALA A 278 -25.89 4.75 41.22
CA ALA A 278 -27.00 5.70 41.16
C ALA A 278 -28.25 5.17 41.90
N ALA A 279 -28.57 3.89 41.77
CA ALA A 279 -29.70 3.25 42.46
C ALA A 279 -29.50 3.14 43.98
N THR A 280 -28.25 3.00 44.45
CA THR A 280 -27.91 2.89 45.88
C THR A 280 -27.58 4.24 46.54
N GLY A 281 -27.43 5.30 45.75
CA GLY A 281 -27.04 6.64 46.21
C GLY A 281 -25.59 6.71 46.72
N ILE A 282 -24.76 5.71 46.42
CA ILE A 282 -23.35 5.67 46.77
C ILE A 282 -22.55 6.02 45.51
N VAL A 283 -22.12 7.27 45.41
CA VAL A 283 -21.22 7.71 44.34
C VAL A 283 -19.79 7.37 44.76
N ILE A 284 -19.10 6.53 43.99
CA ILE A 284 -17.67 6.29 44.21
C ILE A 284 -16.92 7.55 43.75
N ALA A 285 -16.21 8.18 44.70
CA ALA A 285 -15.39 9.36 44.40
C ALA A 285 -14.18 8.95 43.55
N TYR A 286 -13.95 9.69 42.46
CA TYR A 286 -12.78 9.57 41.59
C TYR A 286 -12.04 10.91 41.46
N ASP A 287 -10.80 10.88 40.99
CA ASP A 287 -10.04 12.11 40.72
C ASP A 287 -10.43 12.66 39.34
N GLU A 288 -11.23 13.73 39.34
CA GLU A 288 -11.71 14.40 38.13
C GLU A 288 -10.57 14.95 37.29
N ALA A 289 -9.48 15.44 37.91
CA ALA A 289 -8.35 16.00 37.17
C ALA A 289 -7.55 14.90 36.46
N GLU A 290 -7.40 13.75 37.12
CA GLU A 290 -6.79 12.55 36.52
C GLU A 290 -7.63 12.03 35.36
N ALA A 291 -8.95 11.89 35.54
CA ALA A 291 -9.85 11.38 34.51
C ALA A 291 -9.91 12.32 33.30
N LYS A 292 -9.94 13.64 33.53
CA LYS A 292 -9.87 14.64 32.47
C LYS A 292 -8.56 14.53 31.67
N ALA A 293 -7.43 14.45 32.35
CA ALA A 293 -6.13 14.34 31.69
C ALA A 293 -6.03 13.05 30.86
N LEU A 294 -6.56 11.95 31.40
CA LEU A 294 -6.63 10.66 30.71
C LEU A 294 -7.55 10.71 29.48
N PHE A 295 -8.73 11.33 29.61
CA PHE A 295 -9.65 11.55 28.50
C PHE A 295 -9.00 12.40 27.39
N GLU A 296 -8.35 13.52 27.75
CA GLU A 296 -7.65 14.36 26.79
C GLU A 296 -6.50 13.62 26.09
N ASP A 297 -5.69 12.84 26.83
CA ASP A 297 -4.58 12.08 26.26
C ASP A 297 -5.04 10.95 25.34
N ARG A 298 -6.10 10.21 25.71
CA ARG A 298 -6.58 9.04 24.94
C ARG A 298 -7.49 9.44 23.78
N CYS A 299 -8.42 10.36 23.98
CA CYS A 299 -9.45 10.69 22.97
C CYS A 299 -8.98 11.71 21.94
N SER A 300 -7.88 12.45 22.17
CA SER A 300 -7.31 13.37 21.17
C SER A 300 -6.34 12.73 20.17
N GLN A 301 -6.04 11.44 20.30
CA GLN A 301 -5.02 10.75 19.48
C GLN A 301 -5.44 10.60 18.01
N CYS A 302 -6.74 10.62 17.72
CA CYS A 302 -7.27 10.36 16.37
C CYS A 302 -8.00 11.56 15.77
N HIS A 303 -8.72 12.33 16.59
CA HIS A 303 -9.49 13.49 16.16
C HIS A 303 -9.53 14.55 17.28
N PRO A 304 -9.92 15.80 16.98
CA PRO A 304 -10.08 16.83 18.00
C PRO A 304 -11.08 16.42 19.07
N ILE A 305 -10.81 16.81 20.32
CA ILE A 305 -11.71 16.50 21.44
C ILE A 305 -13.02 17.28 21.39
N THR A 306 -13.03 18.40 20.66
CA THR A 306 -14.24 19.22 20.42
C THR A 306 -15.37 18.44 19.76
N ASP A 307 -15.09 17.29 19.12
CA ASP A 307 -16.12 16.46 18.51
C ASP A 307 -17.13 15.93 19.56
N VAL A 308 -16.70 15.69 20.81
CA VAL A 308 -17.62 15.29 21.90
C VAL A 308 -18.49 16.47 22.37
N GLU A 309 -18.00 17.70 22.22
CA GLU A 309 -18.73 18.92 22.58
C GLU A 309 -19.78 19.24 21.50
N ASP A 310 -19.44 19.03 20.24
CA ASP A 310 -20.34 19.26 19.10
C ASP A 310 -21.44 18.17 19.00
N TYR A 311 -21.12 16.94 19.43
CA TYR A 311 -22.02 15.79 19.40
C TYR A 311 -22.02 15.03 20.73
N PRO A 312 -22.54 15.65 21.82
CA PRO A 312 -22.55 15.03 23.14
C PRO A 312 -23.49 13.82 23.20
N PRO A 313 -23.16 12.79 24.00
CA PRO A 313 -24.08 11.67 24.26
C PRO A 313 -25.33 12.16 25.00
N ARG A 314 -26.46 11.50 24.75
CA ARG A 314 -27.77 11.83 25.36
C ARG A 314 -28.14 10.91 26.52
N SER A 315 -27.40 9.82 26.69
CA SER A 315 -27.60 8.85 27.76
C SER A 315 -26.31 8.12 28.07
N GLU A 316 -26.21 7.53 29.25
CA GLU A 316 -25.07 6.70 29.65
C GLU A 316 -24.88 5.51 28.69
N GLU A 317 -25.98 4.92 28.21
CA GLU A 317 -25.96 3.86 27.19
C GLU A 317 -25.30 4.35 25.87
N GLU A 318 -25.64 5.56 25.43
CA GLU A 318 -25.03 6.15 24.23
C GLU A 318 -23.53 6.45 24.42
N THR A 319 -23.10 6.82 25.63
CA THR A 319 -21.68 6.95 25.97
C THR A 319 -20.95 5.60 25.83
N THR A 320 -21.53 4.52 26.32
CA THR A 320 -20.97 3.17 26.19
C THR A 320 -20.90 2.71 24.74
N GLU A 321 -21.95 2.95 23.95
CA GLU A 321 -21.95 2.67 22.52
C GLU A 321 -20.89 3.49 21.78
N LEU A 322 -20.70 4.76 22.15
CA LEU A 322 -19.65 5.61 21.61
C LEU A 322 -18.27 5.02 21.88
N ILE A 323 -17.94 4.74 23.14
CA ILE A 323 -16.64 4.17 23.53
C ILE A 323 -16.42 2.80 22.86
N THR A 324 -17.44 1.95 22.82
CA THR A 324 -17.41 0.64 22.13
C THR A 324 -17.09 0.78 20.64
N ARG A 325 -17.72 1.74 19.95
CA ARG A 325 -17.41 2.03 18.54
C ARG A 325 -15.99 2.56 18.35
N MET A 326 -15.49 3.39 19.27
CA MET A 326 -14.12 3.89 19.20
C MET A 326 -13.10 2.75 19.39
N ILE A 327 -13.36 1.82 20.31
CA ILE A 327 -12.56 0.60 20.48
C ILE A 327 -12.56 -0.25 19.20
N ASP A 328 -13.71 -0.38 18.53
CA ASP A 328 -13.83 -1.08 17.24
C ASP A 328 -13.01 -0.44 16.11
N ILE A 329 -12.88 0.88 16.13
CA ILE A 329 -12.14 1.65 15.12
C ILE A 329 -10.62 1.68 15.43
N GLY A 330 -10.23 1.32 16.66
CA GLY A 330 -8.84 1.13 17.06
C GLY A 330 -8.37 1.95 18.26
N LEU A 331 -9.28 2.50 19.07
CA LEU A 331 -8.95 3.10 20.36
C LEU A 331 -8.51 2.00 21.35
N TYR A 332 -7.37 2.21 22.01
CA TYR A 332 -6.87 1.31 23.05
C TYR A 332 -7.04 1.94 24.41
N LEU A 333 -7.80 1.27 25.28
CA LEU A 333 -8.01 1.62 26.68
C LEU A 333 -7.88 0.37 27.55
N GLU A 334 -7.28 0.51 28.74
CA GLU A 334 -7.32 -0.50 29.79
C GLU A 334 -8.65 -0.43 30.57
N GLU A 335 -9.05 -1.51 31.24
CA GLU A 335 -10.33 -1.61 31.97
C GLU A 335 -10.56 -0.44 32.95
N ALA A 336 -9.54 -0.07 33.74
CA ALA A 336 -9.60 1.06 34.66
C ALA A 336 -9.72 2.42 33.94
N GLU A 337 -9.11 2.55 32.75
CA GLU A 337 -9.21 3.76 31.94
C GLU A 337 -10.60 3.93 31.35
N ILE A 338 -11.24 2.82 30.96
CA ILE A 338 -12.60 2.80 30.41
C ILE A 338 -13.60 3.28 31.45
N GLU A 339 -13.50 2.79 32.69
CA GLU A 339 -14.37 3.25 33.77
C GLU A 339 -14.22 4.76 34.03
N LEU A 340 -12.97 5.23 34.18
CA LEU A 340 -12.68 6.65 34.44
C LEU A 340 -13.15 7.56 33.31
N ILE A 341 -12.89 7.19 32.05
CA ILE A 341 -13.31 7.98 30.89
C ILE A 341 -14.83 7.97 30.73
N THR A 342 -15.48 6.81 30.91
CA THR A 342 -16.95 6.71 30.82
C THR A 342 -17.61 7.61 31.86
N ARG A 343 -17.11 7.58 33.10
CA ARG A 343 -17.59 8.43 34.19
C ARG A 343 -17.37 9.91 33.90
N TYR A 344 -16.17 10.27 33.45
CA TYR A 344 -15.85 11.65 33.09
C TYR A 344 -16.76 12.19 31.97
N ILE A 345 -16.99 11.39 30.92
CA ILE A 345 -17.87 11.77 29.81
C ILE A 345 -19.30 11.95 30.32
N ASN A 346 -19.78 11.01 31.14
CA ASN A 346 -21.13 11.05 31.68
C ASN A 346 -21.37 12.30 32.55
N GLU A 347 -20.42 12.69 33.40
CA GLU A 347 -20.59 13.84 34.28
C GLU A 347 -20.42 15.20 33.58
N ASN A 348 -19.61 15.27 32.52
CA ASN A 348 -19.22 16.54 31.90
C ASN A 348 -19.91 16.84 30.57
N TYR A 349 -20.35 15.81 29.84
CA TYR A 349 -20.85 15.95 28.48
C TYR A 349 -22.23 15.34 28.24
N LEU A 350 -22.84 14.63 29.20
CA LEU A 350 -24.25 14.24 29.04
C LEU A 350 -25.15 15.48 29.00
N VAL A 351 -25.98 15.56 27.96
CA VAL A 351 -27.03 16.57 27.88
C VAL A 351 -28.13 16.17 28.86
N SER A 352 -28.36 16.97 29.89
CA SER A 352 -29.55 16.82 30.74
C SER A 352 -30.81 17.16 29.93
N GLU A 353 -31.80 16.26 29.94
CA GLU A 353 -33.12 16.49 29.34
C GLU A 353 -33.87 17.68 29.93
#